data_AF-A0A843L5C5-F1
#
_entry.id   AF-A0A843L5C5-F1
#
_cell.length_a   1.000
_cell.length_b   1.000
_cell.length_c   1.000
_cell.angle_alpha   90.00
_cell.angle_beta   90.00
_cell.angle_gamma   90.00
#
_symmetry.space_group_name_H-M   'P 1'
#
loop_
_entity.id
_entity.type
_entity.pdbx_description
1 polymer ?
#
loop_
_entity_poly.entity_id
_entity_poly.type
_entity_poly.pdbx_seq_one_letter_code
_entity_poly.pdbx_strand_id
1 'polypeptide(L)'
;MKKRFFIMGLLMLVVITSSLGCIGQGSNKTIVIGTMPYNEEYILGHMVSLILEDAGYKTEVKEGLGGTLINYEALKRGQIQVFVGYTGAFYNTVLKLPPLDNWDPNVVYAEVEKGLREKESISVVAKLGFKNNYAISIPRTLAEEKNLVKVSDLAPYAPTMVLGT
;
A
#
# COMPACT_ATOMS: atom_id res chain seq x y z
N MET A 1 -13.95 -4.80 63.20
CA MET A 1 -13.34 -3.60 62.56
C MET A 1 -12.03 -3.91 61.84
N LYS A 2 -11.08 -4.65 62.45
CA LYS A 2 -9.75 -4.95 61.86
C LYS A 2 -9.76 -5.65 60.47
N LYS A 3 -10.70 -6.57 60.21
CA LYS A 3 -10.82 -7.26 58.90
C LYS A 3 -11.27 -6.36 57.75
N ARG A 4 -12.09 -5.33 58.03
CA ARG A 4 -12.57 -4.36 57.02
C ARG A 4 -11.45 -3.42 56.57
N PHE A 5 -10.58 -3.00 57.50
CA PHE A 5 -9.39 -2.20 57.18
C PHE A 5 -8.37 -3.00 56.34
N PHE A 6 -8.23 -4.31 56.59
CA PHE A 6 -7.33 -5.17 55.83
C PHE A 6 -7.80 -5.37 54.38
N ILE A 7 -9.11 -5.59 54.18
CA ILE A 7 -9.71 -5.74 52.83
C ILE A 7 -9.64 -4.42 52.05
N MET A 8 -9.86 -3.28 52.71
CA MET A 8 -9.75 -1.95 52.08
C MET A 8 -8.31 -1.66 51.63
N GLY A 9 -7.32 -2.02 52.45
CA GLY A 9 -5.91 -1.87 52.10
C GLY A 9 -5.47 -2.75 50.92
N LEU A 10 -6.00 -3.98 50.84
CA LEU A 10 -5.72 -4.88 49.73
C LEU A 10 -6.33 -4.38 48.41
N LEU A 11 -7.55 -3.84 48.46
CA LEU A 11 -8.21 -3.22 47.30
C LEU A 11 -7.48 -1.96 46.81
N MET A 12 -6.98 -1.12 47.72
CA MET A 12 -6.15 0.03 47.36
C MET A 12 -4.84 -0.39 46.69
N LEU A 13 -4.20 -1.47 47.17
CA LEU A 13 -2.95 -1.97 46.58
C LEU A 13 -3.15 -2.53 45.16
N VAL A 14 -4.30 -3.17 44.88
CA VAL A 14 -4.66 -3.64 43.54
C VAL A 14 -4.94 -2.46 42.58
N VAL A 15 -5.57 -1.39 43.05
CA VAL A 15 -5.83 -0.19 42.23
C VAL A 15 -4.54 0.60 41.94
N ILE A 16 -3.61 0.66 42.91
CA ILE A 16 -2.31 1.33 42.72
C ILE A 16 -1.39 0.52 41.79
N THR A 17 -1.43 -0.82 41.84
CA THR A 17 -0.67 -1.67 40.90
C THR A 17 -1.24 -1.66 39.48
N SER A 18 -2.54 -1.40 39.32
CA SER A 18 -3.20 -1.25 38.01
C SER A 18 -2.88 0.07 37.30
N SER A 19 -2.40 1.09 38.02
CA SER A 19 -2.15 2.44 37.51
C SER A 19 -0.67 2.72 37.19
N LEU A 20 0.24 1.79 37.47
CA LEU A 20 1.67 1.86 37.12
C LEU A 20 1.99 1.27 35.73
N GLY A 21 1.01 0.73 35.01
CA GLY A 21 1.19 0.14 33.68
C GLY A 21 1.25 1.14 32.50
N CYS A 22 1.16 2.45 32.76
CA CYS A 22 1.11 3.48 31.72
C CYS A 22 2.36 4.37 31.68
N ILE A 23 3.54 3.84 32.02
CA ILE A 23 4.80 4.47 31.61
C ILE A 23 5.05 4.03 30.17
N GLY A 24 4.68 4.89 29.22
CA GLY A 24 4.89 4.71 27.79
C GLY A 24 6.37 4.55 27.47
N GLN A 25 6.85 3.31 27.46
CA GLN A 25 7.94 2.90 26.60
C GLN A 25 7.45 3.13 25.18
N GLY A 26 7.94 4.20 24.53
CA GLY A 26 7.77 4.38 23.09
C GLY A 26 8.21 3.08 22.43
N SER A 27 7.24 2.29 21.95
CA SER A 27 7.54 1.00 21.37
C SER A 27 8.41 1.28 20.16
N ASN A 28 9.65 0.81 20.22
CA ASN A 28 10.64 0.79 19.16
C ASN A 28 10.17 -0.20 18.07
N LYS A 29 8.90 -0.10 17.65
CA LYS A 29 8.21 -1.02 16.76
C LYS A 29 8.73 -0.77 15.35
N THR A 30 9.39 -1.78 14.81
CA THR A 30 9.80 -1.83 13.42
C THR A 30 8.57 -1.70 12.53
N ILE A 31 8.62 -0.79 11.55
CA ILE A 31 7.62 -0.66 10.49
C ILE A 31 7.92 -1.74 9.45
N VAL A 32 7.05 -2.72 9.36
CA VAL A 32 7.20 -3.81 8.39
C VAL A 32 6.54 -3.40 7.07
N ILE A 33 7.31 -3.42 5.99
CA ILE A 33 6.92 -3.01 4.65
C ILE A 33 6.73 -4.28 3.81
N GLY A 34 5.54 -4.50 3.26
CA GLY A 34 5.29 -5.62 2.35
C GLY A 34 5.63 -5.28 0.91
N THR A 35 6.06 -6.27 0.11
CA THR A 35 6.16 -6.12 -1.35
C THR A 35 5.47 -7.28 -2.08
N MET A 36 5.14 -7.04 -3.35
CA MET A 36 4.71 -8.08 -4.29
C MET A 36 5.93 -8.63 -5.08
N PRO A 37 5.85 -9.82 -5.69
CA PRO A 37 6.96 -10.42 -6.43
C PRO A 37 7.13 -9.81 -7.84
N TYR A 38 7.22 -8.48 -7.91
CA TYR A 38 7.49 -7.70 -9.11
C TYR A 38 8.74 -6.87 -8.88
N ASN A 39 9.58 -6.71 -9.91
CA ASN A 39 10.88 -6.05 -9.77
C ASN A 39 10.76 -4.61 -9.24
N GLU A 40 9.77 -3.87 -9.73
CA GLU A 40 9.50 -2.51 -9.29
C GLU A 40 9.03 -2.45 -7.83
N GLU A 41 8.30 -3.45 -7.35
CA GLU A 41 7.80 -3.49 -5.96
C GLU A 41 8.92 -3.73 -4.95
N TYR A 42 9.95 -4.49 -5.31
CA TYR A 42 11.16 -4.59 -4.48
C TYR A 42 11.84 -3.22 -4.35
N ILE A 43 12.05 -2.53 -5.47
CA ILE A 43 12.68 -1.21 -5.49
C ILE A 43 11.85 -0.23 -4.65
N LEU A 44 10.54 -0.17 -4.88
CA LEU A 44 9.64 0.76 -4.18
C LEU A 44 9.55 0.46 -2.67
N GLY A 45 9.51 -0.82 -2.27
CA GLY A 45 9.54 -1.21 -0.86
C GLY A 45 10.81 -0.73 -0.13
N HIS A 46 11.98 -0.91 -0.75
CA HIS A 46 13.24 -0.40 -0.20
C HIS A 46 13.33 1.12 -0.22
N MET A 47 12.79 1.80 -1.24
CA MET A 47 12.69 3.26 -1.24
C MET A 47 11.84 3.78 -0.07
N VAL A 48 10.70 3.14 0.21
CA VAL A 48 9.87 3.46 1.38
C VAL A 48 10.64 3.22 2.68
N SER A 49 11.40 2.13 2.77
CA SER A 49 12.27 1.84 3.92
C SER A 49 13.25 2.98 4.17
N LEU A 50 14.00 3.40 3.15
CA LEU A 50 15.00 4.46 3.27
C LEU A 50 14.38 5.79 3.72
N ILE A 51 13.20 6.15 3.19
CA ILE A 51 12.47 7.37 3.60
C ILE A 51 12.08 7.31 5.08
N LEU A 52 11.62 6.15 5.55
CA LEU A 52 11.21 5.97 6.95
C LEU A 52 12.43 5.92 7.90
N GLU A 53 13.53 5.30 7.48
CA GLU A 53 14.78 5.27 8.24
C GLU A 53 15.39 6.67 8.38
N ASP A 54 15.36 7.47 7.31
CA ASP A 54 15.77 8.89 7.35
C ASP A 54 14.92 9.70 8.34
N ALA A 55 13.63 9.39 8.44
CA ALA A 55 12.73 9.95 9.46
C ALA A 55 12.93 9.37 10.88
N GLY A 56 13.89 8.48 11.08
CA GLY A 56 14.26 7.91 12.39
C GLY A 56 13.47 6.67 12.82
N TYR A 57 12.70 6.06 11.91
CA TYR A 57 12.02 4.79 12.19
C TYR A 57 12.95 3.60 11.95
N LYS A 58 12.66 2.48 12.61
CA LYS A 58 13.22 1.18 12.23
C LYS A 58 12.28 0.52 11.23
N THR A 59 12.82 -0.13 10.21
CA THR A 59 12.03 -0.78 9.17
C THR A 59 12.48 -2.22 8.91
N GLU A 60 11.60 -3.00 8.31
CA GLU A 60 11.88 -4.33 7.78
C GLU A 60 11.12 -4.47 6.47
N VAL A 61 11.79 -4.82 5.37
CA VAL A 61 11.13 -5.09 4.09
C VAL A 61 10.89 -6.60 3.96
N LYS A 62 9.61 -6.99 3.91
CA LYS A 62 9.18 -8.36 3.61
C LYS A 62 8.89 -8.50 2.12
N GLU A 63 9.88 -9.04 1.43
CA GLU A 63 9.85 -9.19 0.00
C GLU A 63 8.91 -10.32 -0.46
N GLY A 64 8.16 -10.07 -1.54
CA GLY A 64 7.51 -11.13 -2.32
C GLY A 64 6.41 -11.89 -1.58
N LEU A 65 5.65 -11.22 -0.70
CA LEU A 65 4.59 -11.84 0.11
C LEU A 65 3.47 -12.46 -0.74
N GLY A 66 3.29 -11.99 -1.97
CA GLY A 66 2.24 -12.42 -2.90
C GLY A 66 1.62 -11.21 -3.60
N GLY A 67 0.48 -11.41 -4.28
CA GLY A 67 -0.23 -10.31 -4.95
C GLY A 67 -0.94 -9.34 -3.99
N THR A 68 -1.76 -8.45 -4.56
CA THR A 68 -2.47 -7.39 -3.82
C THR A 68 -3.28 -7.92 -2.64
N LEU A 69 -4.05 -9.01 -2.80
CA LEU A 69 -4.89 -9.54 -1.72
C LEU A 69 -4.10 -10.09 -0.54
N ILE A 70 -2.92 -10.69 -0.77
CA ILE A 70 -2.09 -11.22 0.31
C ILE A 70 -1.49 -10.08 1.13
N ASN A 71 -0.92 -9.08 0.45
CA ASN A 71 -0.40 -7.88 1.10
C ASN A 71 -1.51 -7.11 1.84
N TYR A 72 -2.69 -6.99 1.23
CA TYR A 72 -3.86 -6.37 1.84
C TYR A 72 -4.33 -7.09 3.12
N GLU A 73 -4.42 -8.43 3.10
CA GLU A 73 -4.77 -9.20 4.29
C GLU A 73 -3.69 -9.11 5.38
N ALA A 74 -2.42 -9.12 4.99
CA ALA A 74 -1.30 -8.91 5.91
C ALA A 74 -1.38 -7.53 6.58
N LEU A 75 -1.74 -6.49 5.83
CA LEU A 75 -1.95 -5.14 6.35
C LEU A 75 -3.10 -5.12 7.36
N LYS A 76 -4.26 -5.72 7.02
CA LYS A 76 -5.42 -5.80 7.92
C LYS A 76 -5.13 -6.56 9.22
N ARG A 77 -4.26 -7.56 9.16
CA ARG A 77 -3.83 -8.37 10.31
C ARG A 77 -2.69 -7.72 11.09
N GLY A 78 -2.20 -6.55 10.67
CA GLY A 78 -1.08 -5.85 11.29
C GLY A 78 0.28 -6.54 11.11
N GLN A 79 0.38 -7.49 10.18
CA GLN A 79 1.62 -8.21 9.87
C GLN A 79 2.60 -7.37 9.05
N ILE A 80 2.06 -6.39 8.30
CA ILE A 80 2.77 -5.28 7.67
C ILE A 80 2.05 -3.98 8.03
N GLN A 81 2.76 -2.86 7.96
CA GLN A 81 2.24 -1.52 8.23
C GLN A 81 2.02 -0.70 6.94
N VAL A 82 2.75 -1.02 5.88
CA VAL A 82 2.66 -0.31 4.59
C VAL A 82 3.09 -1.23 3.45
N PHE A 83 2.53 -1.02 2.27
CA PHE A 83 3.03 -1.57 1.01
C PHE A 83 2.60 -0.64 -0.14
N VAL A 84 3.24 -0.77 -1.30
CA VAL A 84 2.82 0.00 -2.48
C VAL A 84 1.71 -0.74 -3.21
N GLY A 85 0.64 -0.01 -3.50
CA GLY A 85 -0.58 -0.55 -4.10
C GLY A 85 -0.90 0.11 -5.42
N TYR A 86 -1.46 -0.67 -6.35
CA TYR A 86 -1.99 -0.16 -7.61
C TYR A 86 -3.48 0.13 -7.50
N THR A 87 -3.89 1.35 -7.80
CA THR A 87 -5.29 1.80 -7.63
C THR A 87 -6.28 0.92 -8.41
N GLY A 88 -5.96 0.54 -9.65
CA GLY A 88 -6.80 -0.37 -10.43
C GLY A 88 -6.97 -1.77 -9.79
N ALA A 89 -5.92 -2.29 -9.14
CA ALA A 89 -6.01 -3.58 -8.45
C ALA A 89 -6.92 -3.46 -7.22
N PHE A 90 -6.76 -2.40 -6.42
CA PHE A 90 -7.65 -2.13 -5.27
C PHE A 90 -9.10 -1.92 -5.69
N TYR A 91 -9.35 -1.15 -6.75
CA TYR A 91 -10.68 -0.89 -7.29
C TYR A 91 -11.42 -2.20 -7.61
N ASN A 92 -10.76 -3.09 -8.36
CA ASN A 92 -11.38 -4.33 -8.87
C ASN A 92 -11.39 -5.46 -7.84
N THR A 93 -10.25 -5.72 -7.19
CA THR A 93 -10.06 -6.96 -6.41
C THR A 93 -10.43 -6.80 -4.94
N VAL A 94 -10.12 -5.64 -4.36
CA VAL A 94 -10.35 -5.36 -2.94
C VAL A 94 -11.73 -4.78 -2.74
N LEU A 95 -12.03 -3.66 -3.42
CA LEU A 95 -13.29 -2.92 -3.25
C LEU A 95 -14.43 -3.46 -4.11
N LYS A 96 -14.10 -4.23 -5.16
CA LYS A 96 -15.06 -4.86 -6.10
C LYS A 96 -16.10 -3.88 -6.63
N LEU A 97 -15.63 -2.71 -7.03
CA LEU A 97 -16.50 -1.65 -7.56
C LEU A 97 -16.95 -1.96 -8.98
N PRO A 98 -18.11 -1.44 -9.43
CA PRO A 98 -18.60 -1.63 -10.80
C PRO A 98 -17.58 -1.12 -11.83
N PRO A 99 -17.52 -1.74 -13.03
CA PRO A 99 -16.63 -1.28 -14.09
C PRO A 99 -16.96 0.17 -14.49
N LEU A 100 -15.91 0.93 -14.80
CA LEU A 100 -16.03 2.30 -15.31
C LEU A 100 -16.01 2.30 -16.83
N ASP A 101 -16.82 3.18 -17.43
CA ASP A 101 -16.75 3.45 -18.87
C ASP A 101 -15.41 4.10 -19.27
N ASN A 102 -14.84 4.89 -18.35
CA ASN A 102 -13.53 5.52 -18.52
C ASN A 102 -12.69 5.34 -17.25
N TRP A 103 -11.48 4.81 -17.41
CA TRP A 103 -10.51 4.60 -16.34
C TRP A 103 -9.65 5.84 -16.08
N ASP A 104 -10.31 6.98 -15.82
CA ASP A 104 -9.61 8.20 -15.44
C ASP A 104 -8.83 7.98 -14.12
N PRO A 105 -7.51 8.22 -14.08
CA PRO A 105 -6.68 7.93 -12.92
C PRO A 105 -7.10 8.67 -11.64
N ASN A 106 -7.65 9.88 -11.76
CA ASN A 106 -8.05 10.67 -10.61
C ASN A 106 -9.38 10.15 -10.05
N VAL A 107 -10.31 9.75 -10.92
CA VAL A 107 -11.55 9.08 -10.50
C VAL A 107 -11.24 7.78 -9.78
N VAL A 108 -10.44 6.90 -10.38
CA VAL A 108 -10.07 5.61 -9.78
C VAL A 108 -9.35 5.81 -8.45
N TYR A 109 -8.43 6.79 -8.36
CA TYR A 109 -7.76 7.12 -7.11
C TYR A 109 -8.75 7.57 -6.02
N ALA A 110 -9.67 8.48 -6.34
CA ALA A 110 -10.64 9.01 -5.39
C ALA A 110 -11.58 7.92 -4.85
N GLU A 111 -12.08 7.05 -5.73
CA GLU A 111 -12.93 5.91 -5.35
C GLU A 111 -12.17 4.92 -4.44
N VAL A 112 -10.89 4.64 -4.76
CA VAL A 112 -10.06 3.74 -3.96
C VAL A 112 -9.75 4.32 -2.59
N GLU A 113 -9.32 5.58 -2.52
CA GLU A 113 -9.00 6.25 -1.26
C GLU A 113 -10.23 6.33 -0.36
N LYS A 114 -11.37 6.73 -0.92
CA LYS A 114 -12.64 6.78 -0.21
C LYS A 114 -13.05 5.39 0.29
N GLY A 115 -13.03 4.38 -0.58
CA GLY A 115 -13.42 3.03 -0.24
C GLY A 115 -12.55 2.41 0.86
N LEU A 116 -11.23 2.55 0.78
CA LEU A 116 -10.30 2.05 1.79
C LEU A 116 -10.47 2.76 3.13
N ARG A 117 -10.67 4.09 3.12
CA ARG A 117 -10.88 4.87 4.34
C ARG A 117 -12.19 4.50 5.02
N GLU A 118 -13.29 4.49 4.27
CA GLU A 118 -14.64 4.32 4.83
C GLU A 118 -14.96 2.87 5.20
N LYS A 119 -14.50 1.89 4.42
CA LYS A 119 -14.87 0.47 4.60
C LYS A 119 -13.82 -0.32 5.37
N GLU A 120 -12.55 0.05 5.24
CA GLU A 120 -11.43 -0.78 5.74
C GLU A 120 -10.58 -0.06 6.78
N SER A 121 -10.85 1.22 7.06
CA SER A 121 -10.02 2.06 7.96
C SER A 121 -8.54 2.10 7.54
N ILE A 122 -8.27 1.97 6.24
CA ILE A 122 -6.93 2.01 5.64
C ILE A 122 -6.74 3.37 4.97
N SER A 123 -5.60 4.01 5.24
CA SER A 123 -5.24 5.30 4.64
C SER A 123 -4.33 5.11 3.44
N VAL A 124 -4.65 5.79 2.33
CA VAL A 124 -3.70 5.99 1.23
C VAL A 124 -2.90 7.25 1.54
N VAL A 125 -1.60 7.10 1.75
CA VAL A 125 -0.75 8.19 2.28
C VAL A 125 -0.01 8.98 1.20
N ALA A 126 0.12 8.42 0.00
CA ALA A 126 0.86 9.06 -1.09
C ALA A 126 0.39 8.54 -2.46
N LYS A 127 0.61 9.39 -3.48
CA LYS A 127 0.47 9.05 -4.91
C LYS A 127 1.84 9.18 -5.58
N LEU A 128 2.34 8.10 -6.16
CA LEU A 128 3.71 8.03 -6.72
C LEU A 128 3.86 8.67 -8.11
N GLY A 129 2.75 9.06 -8.76
CA GLY A 129 2.78 9.86 -9.99
C GLY A 129 3.02 9.09 -11.29
N PHE A 130 3.20 7.78 -11.26
CA PHE A 130 3.33 6.95 -12.47
C PHE A 130 2.08 6.10 -12.76
N LYS A 131 1.99 5.60 -14.00
CA LYS A 131 1.00 4.60 -14.41
C LYS A 131 1.74 3.33 -14.81
N ASN A 132 1.31 2.20 -14.27
CA ASN A 132 1.79 0.87 -14.64
C ASN A 132 0.63 0.08 -15.23
N ASN A 133 0.13 0.52 -16.38
CA ASN A 133 -0.93 -0.14 -17.14
C ASN A 133 -0.33 -0.81 -18.38
N TYR A 134 -1.07 -1.78 -18.95
CA TYR A 134 -0.65 -2.37 -20.21
C TYR A 134 -0.56 -1.33 -21.32
N ALA A 135 0.53 -1.40 -22.08
CA ALA A 135 0.82 -0.53 -23.21
C ALA A 135 1.55 -1.33 -24.30
N ILE A 136 1.60 -0.76 -25.51
CA ILE A 136 2.42 -1.24 -26.61
C ILE A 136 3.66 -0.37 -26.68
N SER A 137 4.84 -0.99 -26.64
CA SER A 137 6.11 -0.32 -26.85
C SER A 137 6.61 -0.56 -28.28
N ILE A 138 7.25 0.45 -28.86
CA ILE A 138 7.87 0.41 -30.19
C ILE A 138 9.30 0.95 -30.12
N PRO A 139 10.17 0.65 -31.11
CA PRO A 139 11.48 1.28 -31.19
C PRO A 139 11.39 2.80 -31.19
N ARG A 140 12.25 3.47 -30.42
CA ARG A 140 12.27 4.94 -30.31
C ARG A 140 12.43 5.62 -31.67
N THR A 141 13.31 5.10 -32.52
CA THR A 141 13.56 5.65 -33.86
C THR A 141 12.30 5.69 -34.73
N LEU A 142 11.47 4.64 -34.67
CA LEU A 142 10.21 4.59 -35.38
C LEU A 142 9.19 5.58 -34.82
N ALA A 143 9.13 5.72 -33.49
CA ALA A 143 8.26 6.70 -32.84
C ALA A 143 8.60 8.12 -33.25
N GLU A 144 9.89 8.46 -33.31
CA GLU A 144 10.38 9.78 -33.71
C GLU A 144 10.16 10.05 -35.21
N GLU A 145 10.46 9.09 -36.09
CA GLU A 145 10.30 9.24 -37.54
C GLU A 145 8.84 9.46 -37.95
N LYS A 146 7.91 8.76 -37.29
CA LYS A 146 6.48 8.79 -37.60
C LYS A 146 5.66 9.67 -36.65
N ASN A 147 6.31 10.37 -35.73
CA ASN A 147 5.70 11.22 -34.71
C ASN A 147 4.57 10.52 -33.91
N LEU A 148 4.85 9.32 -33.41
CA LEU A 148 3.89 8.45 -32.72
C LEU A 148 3.97 8.65 -31.20
N VAL A 149 2.84 8.96 -30.57
CA VAL A 149 2.76 9.20 -29.12
C VAL A 149 1.73 8.31 -28.44
N LYS A 150 0.63 8.00 -29.12
CA LYS A 150 -0.49 7.19 -28.61
C LYS A 150 -0.57 5.87 -29.37
N VAL A 151 -1.17 4.87 -28.73
CA VAL A 151 -1.47 3.58 -29.38
C VAL A 151 -2.35 3.77 -30.62
N SER A 152 -3.29 4.73 -30.60
CA SER A 152 -4.13 5.08 -31.76
C SER A 152 -3.33 5.54 -32.98
N ASP A 153 -2.15 6.12 -32.77
CA ASP A 153 -1.31 6.63 -33.84
C ASP A 153 -0.70 5.47 -34.67
N LEU A 154 -0.71 4.26 -34.12
CA LEU A 154 -0.28 3.04 -34.80
C LEU A 154 -1.29 2.53 -35.84
N ALA A 155 -2.56 2.97 -35.79
CA ALA A 155 -3.62 2.41 -36.62
C ALA A 155 -3.31 2.40 -38.14
N PRO A 156 -2.73 3.45 -38.75
CA PRO A 156 -2.38 3.45 -40.17
C PRO A 156 -1.25 2.47 -40.52
N TYR A 157 -0.40 2.11 -39.56
CA TYR A 157 0.79 1.29 -39.77
C TYR A 157 0.59 -0.16 -39.34
N ALA A 158 -0.42 -0.43 -38.51
CA ALA A 158 -0.73 -1.74 -37.95
C ALA A 158 -0.75 -2.89 -38.98
N PRO A 159 -1.27 -2.73 -40.22
CA PRO A 159 -1.24 -3.82 -41.21
C PRO A 159 0.16 -4.30 -41.62
N THR A 160 1.18 -3.47 -41.40
CA THR A 160 2.58 -3.76 -41.75
C THR A 160 3.45 -4.07 -40.54
N MET A 161 2.87 -4.00 -39.33
CA MET A 161 3.56 -4.30 -38.08
C MET A 161 3.32 -5.75 -37.66
N VAL A 162 4.31 -6.32 -36.99
CA VAL A 162 4.21 -7.64 -36.36
C VAL A 162 4.49 -7.46 -34.87
N LEU A 163 3.67 -8.09 -34.03
CA LEU A 163 3.95 -8.13 -32.59
C LEU A 163 5.21 -8.95 -32.34
N GLY A 164 6.20 -8.32 -31.69
CA GLY A 164 7.39 -9.01 -31.22
C GLY A 164 7.05 -9.96 -30.08
N THR A 165 7.74 -11.10 -30.02
CA THR A 165 7.69 -12.08 -28.93
C THR A 165 8.96 -12.02 -28.11
#